data_AF-A0A0V1L372-F1
#
_entry.id   AF-A0A0V1L372-F1
#
_cell.length_a   1.000
_cell.length_b   1.000
_cell.length_c   1.000
_cell.angle_alpha   90.00
_cell.angle_beta   90.00
_cell.angle_gamma   90.00
#
_symmetry.space_group_name_H-M   'P 1'
#
loop_
_entity.id
_entity.type
_entity.pdbx_description
1 polymer ?
#
loop_
_entity_poly.entity_id
_entity_poly.type
_entity_poly.pdbx_seq_one_letter_code
_entity_poly.pdbx_strand_id
1 'polypeptide(L)'
;MLKLATFLCKQLKNPNGDEPTNLTRTDRYVLYKVSNCICVSICAGQRFEFPTELDDNLAKQLNGICSQLNLSSVIGRTMRCNDFYEEQDRMDGTFCGFSLQQRQQFLQRAKELDVCNIDMEASCFTALCQRAKIDWCNCQRCFLMDRLATGDQPVDRYQRDLLILGRATICPCR
;
A
#
# COMPACT_ATOMS: atom_id res chain seq x y z
N MET A 1 -2.76 -1.11 13.84
CA MET A 1 -1.74 -0.02 13.69
C MET A 1 -1.06 0.37 14.98
N LEU A 2 -1.60 -0.07 16.11
CA LEU A 2 -1.21 0.47 17.41
C LEU A 2 0.23 0.14 17.76
N LYS A 3 0.65 -1.13 17.66
CA LYS A 3 2.00 -1.54 18.06
C LYS A 3 3.11 -0.79 17.32
N LEU A 4 3.02 -0.70 15.99
CA LEU A 4 3.98 0.03 15.17
C LEU A 4 3.92 1.53 15.45
N ALA A 5 2.71 2.12 15.51
CA ALA A 5 2.56 3.55 15.78
C ALA A 5 3.10 3.91 17.18
N THR A 6 2.77 3.14 18.21
CA THR A 6 3.28 3.32 19.58
C THR A 6 4.81 3.17 19.62
N PHE A 7 5.37 2.20 18.89
CA PHE A 7 6.82 2.07 18.76
C PHE A 7 7.44 3.31 18.13
N LEU A 8 6.90 3.78 17.01
CA LEU A 8 7.40 4.98 16.32
C LEU A 8 7.22 6.25 17.16
N CYS A 9 6.10 6.44 17.84
CA CYS A 9 5.88 7.58 18.74
C CYS A 9 6.93 7.65 19.87
N LYS A 10 7.33 6.50 20.42
CA LYS A 10 8.40 6.40 21.42
C LYS A 10 9.76 6.76 20.82
N GLN A 11 10.09 6.26 19.63
CA GLN A 11 11.37 6.54 18.97
C GLN A 11 11.49 8.00 18.53
N LEU A 12 10.41 8.57 17.98
CA LEU A 12 10.36 9.93 17.46
C LEU A 12 10.17 11.01 18.54
N LYS A 13 10.05 10.61 19.82
CA LYS A 13 9.80 11.51 20.96
C LYS A 13 8.64 12.48 20.67
N ASN A 14 7.46 11.93 20.35
CA ASN A 14 6.28 12.72 19.97
C ASN A 14 6.06 13.90 20.94
N PRO A 15 6.21 15.16 20.48
CA PRO A 15 6.14 16.33 21.35
C PRO A 15 4.73 16.61 21.88
N ASN A 16 3.70 16.07 21.23
CA ASN A 16 2.30 16.33 21.58
C ASN A 16 1.79 15.44 22.72
N GLY A 17 2.54 14.41 23.13
CA GLY A 17 2.14 13.50 24.21
C GLY A 17 0.96 12.56 23.89
N ASP A 18 0.27 12.77 22.77
CA ASP A 18 -0.83 11.92 22.33
C ASP A 18 -0.34 10.51 21.97
N GLU A 19 -0.95 9.51 22.60
CA GLU A 19 -0.73 8.11 22.23
C GLU A 19 -1.59 7.75 21.01
N PRO A 20 -1.03 7.02 20.03
CA PRO A 20 -1.82 6.55 18.90
C PRO A 20 -2.97 5.68 19.39
N THR A 21 -4.16 5.87 18.85
CA THR A 21 -5.34 5.06 19.18
C THR A 21 -5.64 4.11 18.02
N ASN A 22 -5.94 2.84 18.33
CA ASN A 22 -6.38 1.92 17.29
C ASN A 22 -7.84 2.19 16.92
N LEU A 23 -8.07 2.87 15.80
CA LEU A 23 -9.41 3.08 15.26
C LEU A 23 -9.97 1.82 14.57
N THR A 24 -9.22 0.71 14.56
CA THR A 24 -9.58 -0.53 13.87
C THR A 24 -9.52 -1.73 14.81
N ARG A 25 -10.23 -2.81 14.46
CA ARG A 25 -10.24 -4.06 15.23
C ARG A 25 -9.11 -5.04 14.83
N THR A 26 -8.19 -4.64 13.96
CA THR A 26 -7.16 -5.54 13.41
C THR A 26 -5.75 -4.92 13.50
N ASP A 27 -4.74 -5.78 13.62
CA ASP A 27 -3.32 -5.41 13.74
C ASP A 27 -2.47 -6.08 12.64
N ARG A 28 -2.93 -6.05 11.39
CA ARG A 28 -2.15 -6.55 10.23
C ARG A 28 -1.44 -5.39 9.54
N TYR A 29 -0.29 -5.63 8.93
CA TYR A 29 0.50 -4.58 8.29
C TYR A 29 1.16 -5.12 7.04
N VAL A 30 1.58 -4.23 6.16
CA VAL A 30 2.53 -4.46 5.09
C VAL A 30 3.14 -3.09 4.77
N LEU A 31 4.43 -3.05 4.46
CA LEU A 31 5.20 -1.83 4.25
C LEU A 31 5.62 -1.77 2.79
N TYR A 32 5.18 -0.74 2.06
CA TYR A 32 5.27 -0.79 0.61
C TYR A 32 6.24 0.25 0.06
N LYS A 33 6.80 -0.12 -1.09
CA LYS A 33 7.59 0.73 -1.96
C LYS A 33 6.74 1.12 -3.16
N VAL A 34 6.25 2.35 -3.20
CA VAL A 34 5.90 3.01 -4.48
C VAL A 34 7.17 3.11 -5.33
N SER A 35 7.15 2.53 -6.53
CA SER A 35 8.26 2.61 -7.48
C SER A 35 7.68 2.84 -8.87
N ASN A 36 8.36 3.69 -9.65
CA ASN A 36 8.13 3.88 -11.09
C ASN A 36 6.72 4.39 -11.45
N CYS A 37 6.13 5.21 -10.59
CA CYS A 37 4.96 6.01 -10.94
C CYS A 37 5.38 7.49 -11.06
N ILE A 38 4.62 8.27 -11.83
CA ILE A 38 4.78 9.71 -11.92
C ILE A 38 3.50 10.30 -11.35
N CYS A 39 3.62 11.16 -10.34
CA CYS A 39 2.49 11.96 -9.90
C CYS A 39 2.35 13.16 -10.84
N VAL A 40 1.25 13.21 -11.58
CA VAL A 40 0.92 14.34 -12.44
C VAL A 40 0.09 15.34 -11.64
N SER A 41 0.48 16.61 -11.66
CA SER A 41 -0.29 17.72 -11.09
C SER A 41 -0.51 18.81 -12.12
N ILE A 42 -1.71 19.38 -12.14
CA ILE A 42 -2.00 20.58 -12.95
C ILE A 42 -1.98 21.80 -12.04
N CYS A 43 -1.07 22.74 -12.30
CA CYS A 43 -0.96 24.00 -11.55
C CYS A 43 -1.00 25.17 -12.54
N ALA A 44 -1.91 26.12 -12.35
CA ALA A 44 -2.10 27.25 -13.27
C ALA A 44 -2.28 26.83 -14.74
N GLY A 45 -2.97 25.70 -14.99
CA GLY A 45 -3.16 25.14 -16.33
C GLY A 45 -1.93 24.45 -16.94
N GLN A 46 -0.81 24.40 -16.22
CA GLN A 46 0.40 23.72 -16.66
C GLN A 46 0.52 22.34 -16.03
N ARG A 47 1.00 21.36 -16.81
CA ARG A 47 1.25 19.99 -16.37
C ARG A 47 2.64 19.89 -15.74
N PHE A 48 2.68 19.37 -14.52
CA PHE A 48 3.90 19.04 -13.80
C PHE A 48 3.92 17.54 -13.48
N GLU A 49 5.12 16.98 -13.55
CA GLU A 49 5.38 15.56 -13.32
C GLU A 49 6.39 15.42 -12.19
N PHE A 50 6.04 14.62 -11.18
CA PHE A 50 6.88 14.42 -10.01
C PHE A 50 7.23 12.95 -9.83
N PRO A 51 8.50 12.62 -9.55
CA PRO A 51 8.91 11.27 -9.24
C PRO A 51 8.25 10.78 -7.95
N THR A 52 7.99 9.48 -7.90
CA THR A 52 7.32 8.83 -6.77
C THR A 52 8.18 7.69 -6.22
N GLU A 53 9.48 7.91 -6.09
CA GLU A 53 10.41 6.91 -5.56
C GLU A 53 10.42 6.92 -4.02
N LEU A 54 10.73 5.77 -3.45
CA LEU A 54 10.85 5.59 -2.01
C LEU A 54 12.27 5.17 -1.66
N ASP A 55 12.73 5.60 -0.48
CA ASP A 55 14.00 5.14 0.05
C ASP A 55 13.91 3.65 0.42
N ASP A 56 14.66 2.84 -0.33
CA ASP A 56 14.78 1.41 -0.12
C ASP A 56 15.33 1.04 1.26
N ASN A 57 16.20 1.88 1.82
CA ASN A 57 16.77 1.63 3.15
C ASN A 57 15.71 1.84 4.22
N LEU A 58 14.93 2.90 4.12
CA LEU A 58 13.84 3.17 5.04
C LEU A 58 12.76 2.07 4.99
N ALA A 59 12.42 1.58 3.79
CA ALA A 59 11.50 0.45 3.63
C ALA A 59 12.04 -0.83 4.31
N LYS A 60 13.33 -1.14 4.16
CA LYS A 60 13.98 -2.28 4.81
C LYS A 60 14.02 -2.14 6.33
N GLN A 61 14.34 -0.95 6.85
CA GLN A 61 14.38 -0.67 8.29
C GLN A 61 13.01 -0.89 8.94
N LEU A 62 11.96 -0.37 8.31
CA LEU A 62 10.59 -0.56 8.79
C LEU A 62 10.19 -2.03 8.74
N ASN A 63 10.58 -2.75 7.69
CA ASN A 63 10.29 -4.18 7.59
C ASN A 63 11.00 -4.97 8.71
N GLY A 64 12.21 -4.56 9.08
CA GLY A 64 12.92 -5.07 10.26
C GLY A 64 12.16 -4.79 11.56
N ILE A 65 11.65 -3.57 11.74
CA ILE A 65 10.82 -3.20 12.91
C ILE A 65 9.53 -4.03 12.96
N CYS A 66 8.83 -4.20 11.83
CA CYS A 66 7.66 -5.06 11.74
C CYS A 66 8.00 -6.50 12.15
N SER A 67 9.11 -7.05 11.67
CA SER A 67 9.58 -8.38 12.05
C SER A 67 9.84 -8.48 13.56
N GLN A 68 10.49 -7.48 14.18
CA GLN A 68 10.72 -7.42 15.64
C GLN A 68 9.42 -7.36 16.44
N LEU A 69 8.39 -6.71 15.90
CA LEU A 69 7.08 -6.57 16.52
C LEU A 69 6.14 -7.76 16.22
N ASN A 70 6.63 -8.82 15.58
CA ASN A 70 5.85 -9.98 15.11
C ASN A 70 4.65 -9.56 14.22
N LEU A 71 4.90 -8.59 13.36
CA LEU A 71 3.95 -8.08 12.40
C LEU A 71 4.23 -8.72 11.04
N SER A 72 3.20 -9.27 10.40
CA SER A 72 3.31 -9.63 8.98
C SER A 72 3.65 -8.37 8.20
N SER A 73 4.59 -8.45 7.27
CA SER A 73 4.90 -7.39 6.32
C SER A 73 5.56 -7.97 5.07
N VAL A 74 5.39 -7.28 3.96
CA VAL A 74 5.92 -7.60 2.63
C VAL A 74 6.39 -6.28 2.03
N ILE A 75 7.53 -6.28 1.35
CA ILE A 75 7.97 -5.13 0.55
C ILE A 75 7.54 -5.39 -0.88
N GLY A 76 6.78 -4.47 -1.46
CA GLY A 76 6.34 -4.56 -2.85
C GLY A 76 5.74 -3.25 -3.33
N ARG A 77 5.21 -3.24 -4.55
CA ARG A 77 4.70 -2.03 -5.21
C ARG A 77 3.26 -1.71 -4.83
N THR A 78 2.95 -0.42 -4.78
CA THR A 78 1.58 0.07 -4.68
C THR A 78 1.17 0.66 -6.01
N MET A 79 0.05 0.18 -6.56
CA MET A 79 -0.58 0.80 -7.71
C MET A 79 -1.59 1.83 -7.21
N ARG A 80 -1.47 3.06 -7.70
CA ARG A 80 -2.40 4.14 -7.34
C ARG A 80 -3.43 4.33 -8.44
N CYS A 81 -4.68 4.49 -8.04
CA CYS A 81 -5.83 4.80 -8.91
C CYS A 81 -6.48 6.14 -8.50
N ASN A 82 -7.08 6.86 -9.44
CA ASN A 82 -7.90 8.05 -9.18
C ASN A 82 -9.33 7.70 -8.77
N ASP A 83 -9.82 6.54 -9.19
CA ASP A 83 -11.17 6.06 -8.90
C ASP A 83 -11.11 4.76 -8.09
N PHE A 84 -12.15 4.53 -7.29
CA PHE A 84 -12.27 3.33 -6.49
C PHE A 84 -12.78 2.13 -7.29
N TYR A 85 -13.60 2.33 -8.33
CA TYR A 85 -14.27 1.24 -9.05
C TYR A 85 -13.57 0.89 -10.36
N GLU A 86 -13.73 1.72 -11.39
CA GLU A 86 -13.29 1.41 -12.75
C GLU A 86 -11.76 1.35 -12.84
N GLU A 87 -11.05 2.31 -12.24
CA GLU A 87 -9.58 2.31 -12.25
C GLU A 87 -8.93 1.22 -11.39
N GLN A 88 -9.69 0.59 -10.48
CA GLN A 88 -9.22 -0.58 -9.72
C GLN A 88 -9.76 -1.90 -10.28
N ASP A 89 -10.34 -1.88 -11.49
CA ASP A 89 -10.99 -3.03 -12.13
C ASP A 89 -12.01 -3.73 -11.21
N ARG A 90 -12.82 -2.96 -10.48
CA ARG A 90 -13.94 -3.53 -9.71
C ARG A 90 -15.18 -3.66 -10.57
N MET A 91 -15.83 -4.81 -10.50
CA MET A 91 -17.04 -5.13 -11.25
C MET A 91 -18.33 -4.85 -10.46
N ASP A 92 -18.21 -4.35 -9.23
CA ASP A 92 -19.31 -4.01 -8.32
C ASP A 92 -19.65 -2.50 -8.30
N GLY A 93 -19.11 -1.74 -9.26
CA GLY A 93 -19.41 -0.34 -9.47
C GLY A 93 -20.71 -0.11 -10.27
N THR A 94 -21.13 1.16 -10.35
CA THR A 94 -22.29 1.55 -11.17
C THR A 94 -22.01 1.34 -12.67
N PHE A 95 -20.77 1.61 -13.10
CA PHE A 95 -20.31 1.39 -14.46
C PHE A 95 -19.25 0.28 -14.45
N CYS A 96 -19.29 -0.60 -15.46
CA CYS A 96 -18.30 -1.67 -15.64
C CYS A 96 -18.09 -1.91 -17.14
N GLY A 97 -17.02 -1.32 -17.68
CA GLY A 97 -16.68 -1.37 -19.10
C GLY A 97 -15.84 -2.58 -19.54
N PHE A 98 -15.59 -3.52 -18.64
CA PHE A 98 -14.68 -4.66 -18.86
C PHE A 98 -15.29 -5.98 -18.40
N SER A 99 -14.79 -7.08 -18.98
CA SER A 99 -15.17 -8.45 -18.65
C SER A 99 -14.40 -9.01 -17.46
N LEU A 100 -14.92 -10.08 -16.85
CA LEU A 100 -14.21 -10.81 -15.78
C LEU A 100 -12.82 -11.29 -16.21
N GLN A 101 -12.67 -11.70 -17.48
CA GLN A 101 -11.38 -12.15 -18.02
C GLN A 101 -10.37 -11.00 -18.09
N GLN A 102 -10.78 -9.81 -18.55
CA GLN A 102 -9.93 -8.62 -18.58
C GLN A 102 -9.52 -8.21 -17.16
N ARG A 103 -10.46 -8.21 -16.22
CA ARG A 103 -10.20 -7.94 -14.79
C ARG A 103 -9.20 -8.92 -14.19
N GLN A 104 -9.33 -10.22 -14.46
CA GLN A 104 -8.37 -11.24 -14.01
C GLN A 104 -6.98 -11.05 -14.62
N GLN A 105 -6.91 -10.77 -15.92
CA GLN A 105 -5.64 -10.51 -16.61
C GLN A 105 -4.94 -9.27 -16.04
N PHE A 106 -5.69 -8.20 -15.78
CA PHE A 106 -5.17 -6.98 -15.18
C PHE A 106 -4.57 -7.23 -13.79
N LEU A 107 -5.32 -7.85 -12.87
CA LEU A 107 -4.85 -8.11 -11.52
C LEU A 107 -3.69 -9.11 -11.49
N GLN A 108 -3.71 -10.11 -12.36
CA GLN A 108 -2.61 -11.06 -12.49
C GLN A 108 -1.35 -10.37 -13.03
N ARG A 109 -1.50 -9.45 -14.00
CA ARG A 109 -0.40 -8.65 -14.51
C ARG A 109 0.17 -7.71 -13.45
N ALA A 110 -0.67 -7.08 -12.64
CA ALA A 110 -0.24 -6.24 -11.53
C ALA A 110 0.62 -7.07 -10.56
N LYS A 111 0.17 -8.28 -10.20
CA LYS A 111 0.92 -9.21 -9.35
C LYS A 111 2.29 -9.59 -9.93
N GLU A 112 2.38 -9.86 -11.23
CA GLU A 112 3.64 -10.15 -11.93
C GLU A 112 4.62 -8.97 -11.92
N LEU A 113 4.13 -7.75 -11.74
CA LEU A 113 4.91 -6.52 -11.62
C LEU A 113 5.22 -6.14 -10.16
N ASP A 114 5.10 -7.11 -9.25
CA ASP A 114 5.27 -6.97 -7.80
C ASP A 114 4.30 -5.96 -7.16
N VAL A 115 3.19 -5.60 -7.84
CA VAL A 115 2.13 -4.81 -7.23
C VAL A 115 1.48 -5.66 -6.16
N CYS A 116 1.69 -5.25 -4.92
CA CYS A 116 1.14 -5.92 -3.77
C CYS A 116 -0.23 -5.35 -3.45
N ASN A 117 -0.42 -4.04 -3.46
CA ASN A 117 -1.67 -3.36 -3.11
C ASN A 117 -2.10 -2.29 -4.11
N ILE A 118 -3.37 -1.87 -3.98
CA ILE A 118 -3.99 -0.81 -4.78
C ILE A 118 -4.55 0.23 -3.82
N ASP A 119 -4.31 1.50 -4.10
CA ASP A 119 -4.71 2.62 -3.26
C ASP A 119 -5.06 3.86 -4.10
N MET A 120 -5.31 5.02 -3.45
CA MET A 120 -5.69 6.25 -4.16
C MET A 120 -4.80 7.47 -3.84
N GLU A 121 -3.86 7.36 -2.90
CA GLU A 121 -3.11 8.49 -2.34
C GLU A 121 -1.59 8.34 -2.39
N ALA A 122 -1.07 7.13 -2.65
CA ALA A 122 0.33 6.81 -2.46
C ALA A 122 1.20 7.70 -3.34
N SER A 123 0.91 7.78 -4.63
CA SER A 123 1.72 8.58 -5.59
C SER A 123 1.81 10.07 -5.23
N CYS A 124 0.71 10.71 -4.84
CA CYS A 124 0.69 12.14 -4.53
C CYS A 124 1.37 12.44 -3.19
N PHE A 125 1.16 11.60 -2.18
CA PHE A 125 1.86 11.70 -0.90
C PHE A 125 3.38 11.54 -1.08
N THR A 126 3.77 10.55 -1.86
CA THR A 126 5.17 10.25 -2.20
C THR A 126 5.86 11.44 -2.87
N ALA A 127 5.23 11.98 -3.91
CA ALA A 127 5.74 13.15 -4.63
C ALA A 127 5.84 14.39 -3.73
N LEU A 128 4.86 14.61 -2.85
CA LEU A 128 4.87 15.71 -1.90
C LEU A 128 6.07 15.61 -0.94
N CYS A 129 6.27 14.46 -0.33
CA CYS A 129 7.35 14.27 0.64
C CYS A 129 8.73 14.41 -0.01
N GLN A 130 8.91 13.88 -1.23
CA GLN A 130 10.15 14.10 -1.99
C GLN A 130 10.43 15.58 -2.25
N ARG A 131 9.41 16.33 -2.70
CA ARG A 131 9.54 17.78 -2.95
C ARG A 131 9.85 18.56 -1.67
N ALA A 132 9.31 18.12 -0.54
CA ALA A 132 9.58 18.69 0.77
C ALA A 132 10.94 18.27 1.36
N LYS A 133 11.67 17.35 0.72
CA LYS A 133 12.91 16.73 1.24
C LYS A 133 12.72 16.11 2.62
N ILE A 134 11.55 15.52 2.84
CA ILE A 134 11.23 14.79 4.06
C ILE A 134 11.51 13.32 3.78
N ASP A 135 12.39 12.69 4.56
CA ASP A 135 12.56 11.24 4.51
C ASP A 135 11.26 10.57 4.94
N TRP A 136 10.74 9.70 4.10
CA TRP A 136 9.39 9.20 4.28
C TRP A 136 9.23 7.81 3.67
N CYS A 137 8.27 7.09 4.22
CA CYS A 137 7.87 5.76 3.82
C CYS A 137 6.35 5.71 3.71
N ASN A 138 5.80 5.08 2.66
CA ASN A 138 4.37 4.80 2.64
C ASN A 138 4.10 3.58 3.53
N CYS A 139 3.83 3.83 4.80
CA CYS A 139 3.21 2.86 5.70
C CYS A 139 1.69 2.89 5.50
N GLN A 140 1.19 2.45 4.34
CA GLN A 140 -0.24 2.43 4.09
C GLN A 140 -0.95 1.23 4.75
N ARG A 141 -2.24 1.42 5.02
CA ARG A 141 -3.11 0.43 5.66
C ARG A 141 -3.16 -0.89 4.89
N CYS A 142 -3.40 -1.90 5.71
CA CYS A 142 -3.63 -3.31 5.45
C CYS A 142 -4.54 -3.57 4.25
N PHE A 143 -4.20 -4.61 3.48
CA PHE A 143 -5.14 -5.32 2.62
C PHE A 143 -6.47 -5.55 3.33
N LEU A 144 -7.55 -4.95 2.83
CA LEU A 144 -8.90 -5.29 3.27
C LEU A 144 -9.37 -6.62 2.68
N MET A 145 -8.87 -6.96 1.49
CA MET A 145 -9.31 -8.13 0.72
C MET A 145 -8.22 -8.53 -0.30
N ASP A 146 -8.25 -9.79 -0.74
CA ASP A 146 -7.47 -10.31 -1.87
C ASP A 146 -8.39 -10.28 -3.09
N ARG A 147 -8.13 -9.31 -3.98
CA ARG A 147 -8.94 -9.10 -5.17
C ARG A 147 -8.91 -10.31 -6.12
N LEU A 148 -7.81 -11.05 -6.18
CA LEU A 148 -7.71 -12.23 -7.04
C LEU A 148 -8.51 -13.41 -6.47
N ALA A 149 -8.44 -13.64 -5.17
CA ALA A 149 -9.09 -14.79 -4.55
C ALA A 149 -10.58 -14.57 -4.22
N THR A 150 -10.95 -13.34 -3.83
CA THR A 150 -12.24 -13.07 -3.17
C THR A 150 -13.18 -12.14 -3.92
N GLY A 151 -12.74 -11.59 -5.05
CA GLY A 151 -13.54 -10.68 -5.85
C GLY A 151 -13.47 -9.24 -5.32
N ASP A 152 -14.58 -8.51 -5.48
CA ASP A 152 -14.66 -7.07 -5.21
C ASP A 152 -15.47 -6.77 -3.94
N GLN A 153 -15.68 -7.75 -3.07
CA GLN A 153 -16.31 -7.52 -1.77
C GLN A 153 -15.53 -8.24 -0.69
N PRO A 154 -15.41 -7.65 0.51
CA PRO A 154 -14.82 -8.36 1.64
C PRO A 154 -15.71 -9.57 2.01
N VAL A 155 -15.12 -10.77 2.06
CA VAL A 155 -15.86 -12.04 2.21
C VAL A 155 -16.49 -12.21 3.58
N ASP A 156 -16.07 -11.44 4.57
CA ASP A 156 -16.73 -11.35 5.86
C ASP A 156 -16.35 -10.01 6.50
N ARG A 157 -17.29 -9.35 7.20
CA ARG A 157 -16.93 -8.21 8.07
C ARG A 157 -16.11 -8.68 9.28
N TYR A 158 -15.99 -10.01 9.51
CA TYR A 158 -15.44 -10.61 10.73
C TYR A 158 -14.40 -11.77 10.60
N GLN A 159 -14.18 -12.41 9.45
CA GLN A 159 -13.09 -13.37 9.19
C GLN A 159 -12.05 -12.75 8.24
N ARG A 160 -10.79 -12.45 8.58
CA ARG A 160 -9.65 -13.12 9.27
C ARG A 160 -8.79 -14.05 8.43
N ASP A 161 -9.17 -14.52 7.26
CA ASP A 161 -8.27 -15.35 6.46
C ASP A 161 -8.15 -14.76 5.08
N LEU A 162 -6.99 -14.17 4.73
CA LEU A 162 -6.64 -13.98 3.33
C LEU A 162 -5.17 -13.64 3.11
N LEU A 163 -4.56 -14.53 2.32
CA LEU A 163 -3.21 -14.58 1.75
C LEU A 163 -2.93 -13.35 0.86
N ILE A 164 -1.73 -12.78 0.85
CA ILE A 164 -0.55 -13.19 0.04
C ILE A 164 -0.93 -13.38 -1.43
N LEU A 165 -0.63 -12.36 -2.24
CA LEU A 165 -0.30 -12.57 -3.65
C LEU A 165 0.85 -13.58 -3.69
N GLY A 166 0.49 -14.83 -3.99
CA GLY A 166 1.26 -16.06 -3.75
C GLY A 166 2.79 -16.02 -3.86
N ARG A 167 3.44 -16.82 -3.00
CA ARG A 167 4.84 -17.29 -3.03
C ARG A 167 5.83 -16.35 -3.76
N ALA A 168 6.31 -15.32 -3.06
CA ALA A 168 7.70 -14.93 -3.25
C ALA A 168 8.55 -16.00 -2.56
N THR A 169 9.23 -16.83 -3.35
CA THR A 169 10.21 -17.78 -2.83
C THR A 169 11.27 -16.99 -2.07
N ILE A 170 11.42 -17.28 -0.78
CA ILE A 170 12.56 -16.83 0.00
C ILE A 170 13.80 -17.40 -0.70
N CYS A 171 14.59 -16.55 -1.34
CA CYS A 171 15.92 -16.92 -1.78
C CYS A 171 16.77 -16.99 -0.50
N PRO A 172 17.28 -18.17 -0.09
CA PRO A 172 18.21 -18.22 1.02
C PRO A 172 19.52 -17.57 0.58
N CYS A 173 20.04 -16.68 1.42
CA CYS A 173 21.31 -15.99 1.25
C CYS A 173 22.40 -16.89 0.66
N ARG A 174 23.05 -16.40 -0.40
CA ARG A 174 24.51 -16.47 -0.60
C ARG A 174 24.98 -15.21 -1.30
#